data_AF-A0A660WTH0-F1
#
_entry.id   AF-A0A660WTH0-F1
#
_cell.length_a   1.000
_cell.length_b   1.000
_cell.length_c   1.000
_cell.angle_alpha   90.00
_cell.angle_beta   90.00
_cell.angle_gamma   90.00
#
_symmetry.space_group_name_H-M   'P 1'
#
loop_
_entity.id
_entity.type
_entity.pdbx_description
1 polymer ?
#
loop_
_entity_poly.entity_id
_entity_poly.type
_entity_poly.pdbx_seq_one_letter_code
_entity_poly.pdbx_strand_id
1 'polypeptide(L)' 'MKKVILAYSGGLDTTCCIKWLKDKGFRVICFSADLGSEFSPSDLEKRAIKAGAEKIYIKDL' A
#
# COMPACT_ATOMS: atom_id res chain seq x y z
N MET A 1 -5.57 9.76 15.64
CA MET A 1 -4.59 9.55 14.55
C MET A 1 -5.33 9.61 13.21
N LYS A 2 -4.89 10.44 12.26
CA LYS A 2 -5.59 10.61 10.97
C LYS A 2 -5.35 9.39 10.08
N LYS A 3 -6.36 8.99 9.30
CA LYS A 3 -6.28 7.86 8.36
C LYS A 3 -6.11 8.39 6.93
N VAL A 4 -5.26 7.75 6.15
CA VAL A 4 -5.05 8.03 4.73
C VAL A 4 -5.21 6.75 3.92
N ILE A 5 -5.84 6.86 2.76
CA ILE A 5 -5.92 5.80 1.77
C ILE A 5 -4.90 6.13 0.69
N LEU A 6 -3.91 5.28 0.50
CA LEU A 6 -2.85 5.44 -0.48
C LEU A 6 -3.14 4.54 -1.68
N ALA A 7 -3.20 5.11 -2.89
CA ALA A 7 -3.11 4.34 -4.12
C ALA A 7 -1.72 3.70 -4.18
N TYR A 8 -1.68 2.36 -4.15
CA TYR A 8 -0.46 1.58 -3.98
C TYR A 8 -0.22 0.68 -5.19
N SER A 9 0.84 0.99 -5.94
CA SER A 9 1.25 0.23 -7.13
C SER A 9 2.17 -0.95 -6.83
N GLY A 10 2.68 -1.07 -5.60
CA GLY A 10 3.72 -2.06 -5.29
C GLY A 10 5.15 -1.59 -5.61
N GLY A 11 5.33 -0.50 -6.35
CA GLY A 11 6.64 0.05 -6.72
C GLY A 11 7.44 0.61 -5.54
N LEU A 12 8.69 1.01 -5.82
CA LEU A 12 9.58 1.61 -4.83
C LEU A 12 8.96 2.88 -4.20
N ASP A 13 8.50 3.80 -5.03
CA ASP A 13 8.00 5.12 -4.60
C ASP A 13 6.82 4.98 -3.65
N THR A 14 5.79 4.22 -4.06
CA THR A 14 4.59 4.01 -3.25
C THR A 14 4.89 3.22 -1.98
N THR A 15 5.91 2.36 -1.98
CA THR A 15 6.39 1.64 -0.79
C THR A 15 7.09 2.58 0.20
N CYS A 16 7.94 3.49 -0.29
CA CYS A 16 8.55 4.54 0.54
C CYS A 16 7.51 5.51 1.09
N CYS A 17 6.47 5.85 0.32
CA CYS A 17 5.38 6.71 0.77
C CYS A 17 4.64 6.14 1.99
N ILE A 18 4.44 4.82 2.08
CA ILE A 18 3.81 4.19 3.26
C ILE A 18 4.60 4.55 4.52
N LYS A 19 5.92 4.33 4.50
CA LYS A 19 6.79 4.62 5.64
C LYS A 19 6.80 6.11 5.98
N TRP A 20 6.91 6.98 4.97
CA TRP A 20 6.90 8.43 5.16
C TRP A 20 5.60 8.95 5.78
N LEU A 21 4.45 8.44 5.34
CA LEU A 21 3.14 8.78 5.92
C LEU A 21 3.02 8.26 7.36
N LYS A 22 3.49 7.05 7.62
CA LYS A 22 3.50 6.48 8.97
C LYS A 22 4.36 7.31 9.94
N ASP A 23 5.54 7.75 9.51
CA ASP A 23 6.45 8.59 10.31
C ASP A 23 5.86 9.99 10.59
N LYS A 24 4.91 10.45 9.78
CA LYS A 24 4.10 11.65 10.04
C LYS A 24 2.89 11.42 10.94
N GLY A 25 2.71 10.21 11.48
CA GLY A 25 1.62 9.87 12.38
C GLY A 25 0.29 9.58 11.68
N PHE A 26 0.32 9.12 10.42
CA PHE A 26 -0.88 8.64 9.73
C PHE A 26 -1.06 7.14 9.89
N ARG A 27 -2.32 6.72 9.96
CA ARG A 27 -2.74 5.33 9.73
C ARG A 27 -2.89 5.12 8.23
N VAL A 28 -2.01 4.32 7.64
CA VAL A 28 -1.97 4.11 6.18
C VAL A 28 -2.74 2.84 5.83
N ILE A 29 -3.75 2.99 4.97
CA ILE A 29 -4.42 1.87 4.29
C ILE A 29 -4.06 1.98 2.80
N CYS A 30 -3.65 0.87 2.20
CA CYS A 30 -3.34 0.83 0.77
C CYS A 30 -4.55 0.36 -0.03
N PHE A 31 -4.69 0.89 -1.24
CA PHE A 31 -5.62 0.38 -2.25
C PHE A 31 -4.84 0.14 -3.54
N SER A 32 -4.97 -1.06 -4.10
CA SER A 32 -4.36 -1.44 -5.37
C SER A 32 -5.47 -1.92 -6.31
N ALA A 33 -5.49 -1.34 -7.51
CA ALA A 33 -6.33 -1.80 -8.61
C ALA A 33 -5.49 -2.74 -9.47
N ASP A 34 -5.91 -4.00 -9.58
CA ASP A 34 -5.27 -4.95 -10.48
C ASP A 34 -5.89 -4.78 -11.87
N LEU A 35 -5.07 -4.34 -12.82
CA LEU A 35 -5.41 -4.10 -14.24
C LEU A 35 -4.48 -4.93 -15.15
N GLY A 36 -3.95 -6.05 -14.65
CA GLY A 36 -2.83 -6.78 -15.27
C GLY A 36 -1.48 -6.48 -14.61
N SER A 37 -1.47 -6.37 -13.28
CA SER A 37 -0.28 -6.06 -12.49
C SER A 37 0.82 -7.12 -12.63
N GLU A 38 2.08 -6.68 -12.65
CA GLU A 38 3.26 -7.57 -12.62
C GLU A 38 3.46 -8.24 -11.25
N PHE A 39 2.93 -7.64 -10.18
CA PHE A 39 2.99 -8.19 -8.83
C PHE A 39 1.75 -9.03 -8.54
N SER A 40 1.96 -10.22 -7.96
CA SER A 40 0.85 -11.01 -7.43
C SER A 40 0.18 -10.27 -6.26
N PRO A 41 -1.12 -10.51 -6.00
CA PRO A 41 -1.80 -9.93 -4.84
C PRO A 41 -1.07 -10.25 -3.52
N SER A 42 -0.50 -11.45 -3.41
CA SER A 42 0.24 -11.88 -2.22
C SER A 42 1.55 -11.10 -2.02
N ASP A 43 2.22 -10.71 -3.12
CA ASP A 43 3.44 -9.91 -3.06
C ASP A 43 3.14 -8.46 -2.67
N LEU A 44 2.07 -7.89 -3.24
CA LEU A 44 1.59 -6.55 -2.89
C LEU A 44 1.23 -6.46 -1.40
N GLU A 45 0.53 -7.46 -0.87
CA GLU A 45 0.19 -7.52 0.55
C GLU A 45 1.44 -7.59 1.43
N LYS A 46 2.36 -8.53 1.15
CA LYS A 46 3.61 -8.65 1.90
C LYS A 46 4.42 -7.34 1.90
N ARG A 47 4.55 -6.70 0.75
CA ARG A 47 5.30 -5.44 0.59
C ARG A 47 4.63 -4.30 1.37
N ALA A 48 3.32 -4.12 1.25
CA ALA A 48 2.59 -3.05 1.93
C ALA A 48 2.63 -3.20 3.46
N ILE A 49 2.39 -4.41 3.97
CA ILE A 49 2.43 -4.70 5.41
C ILE A 49 3.85 -4.51 5.96
N LYS A 50 4.88 -5.02 5.25
CA LYS A 50 6.29 -4.82 5.63
C LYS A 50 6.68 -3.34 5.66
N ALA A 51 6.16 -2.53 4.75
CA ALA A 51 6.38 -1.08 4.71
C ALA A 51 5.63 -0.32 5.83
N GLY A 52 4.64 -0.96 6.46
CA GLY A 52 3.96 -0.45 7.64
C GLY A 52 2.52 -0.02 7.42
N ALA A 53 1.88 -0.42 6.32
CA ALA A 53 0.45 -0.25 6.13
C ALA A 53 -0.32 -1.12 7.13
N GLU A 54 -1.49 -0.65 7.58
CA GLU A 54 -2.37 -1.43 8.47
C GLU A 54 -3.19 -2.47 7.70
N LYS A 55 -3.50 -2.17 6.45
CA LYS A 55 -4.31 -3.01 5.56
C LYS A 55 -4.05 -2.62 4.12
N ILE A 56 -4.20 -3.57 3.20
CA ILE A 56 -4.32 -3.33 1.77
C ILE A 56 -5.66 -3.87 1.27
N TYR A 57 -6.28 -3.18 0.33
CA TYR A 57 -7.36 -3.69 -0.49
C TYR A 57 -6.83 -3.85 -1.90
N ILE A 58 -6.97 -5.05 -2.45
CA ILE A 58 -6.59 -5.35 -3.83
C ILE A 58 -7.88 -5.69 -4.56
N LYS A 59 -8.16 -4.97 -5.64
CA LYS A 59 -9.40 -5.13 -6.40
C LYS A 59 -9.06 -5.34 -7.86
N ASP A 60 -9.49 -6.48 -8.38
CA ASP A 60 -9.55 -6.77 -9.82
C ASP A 60 -10.61 -5.85 -10.44
N LEU A 61 -10.20 -5.04 -11.44
CA LEU A 61 -10.99 -3.98 -12.06
C LEU A 61 -10.95 -4.04 -13.60
#